data_AF-A0A1S8TF33-F1
#
_entry.id   AF-A0A1S8TF33-F1
#
_cell.length_a   1.000
_cell.length_b   1.000
_cell.length_c   1.000
_cell.angle_alpha   90.00
_cell.angle_beta   90.00
_cell.angle_gamma   90.00
#
_symmetry.space_group_name_H-M   'P 1'
#
loop_
_entity.id
_entity.type
_entity.pdbx_description
1 polymer ?
#
loop_
_entity_poly.entity_id
_entity_poly.type
_entity_poly.pdbx_seq_one_letter_code
_entity_poly.pdbx_strand_id
1 'polypeptide(L)' 'MVITETIEIFREDTSIEKFKKEIELLKSAGYKIVEETNDYVSFCQSTTIVDSDFKFIH' A
#
# COMPACT_ATOMS: atom_id res chain seq x y z
N MET A 1 3.38 14.86 -11.01
CA MET A 1 4.07 14.60 -9.71
C MET A 1 3.71 13.19 -9.27
N VAL A 2 4.66 12.37 -8.83
CA VAL A 2 4.36 11.03 -8.28
C VAL A 2 4.42 11.12 -6.77
N ILE A 3 3.31 10.78 -6.10
CA ILE A 3 3.28 10.65 -4.64
C ILE A 3 3.31 9.16 -4.32
N THR A 4 4.23 8.78 -3.44
CA THR A 4 4.36 7.43 -2.94
C THR A 4 4.00 7.43 -1.46
N GLU A 5 2.98 6.65 -1.10
CA GLU A 5 2.53 6.45 0.26
C GLU A 5 2.94 5.05 0.71
N THR A 6 3.39 4.94 1.96
CA THR A 6 3.81 3.69 2.56
C THR A 6 3.04 3.46 3.85
N ILE A 7 2.50 2.27 4.03
CA ILE A 7 1.80 1.83 5.24
C ILE A 7 2.53 0.62 5.79
N GLU A 8 2.85 0.67 7.07
CA GLU A 8 3.56 -0.38 7.78
C GLU A 8 2.63 -0.93 8.88
N ILE A 9 2.43 -2.25 8.90
CA ILE A 9 1.63 -2.92 9.93
C ILE A 9 2.52 -3.91 10.66
N PHE A 10 2.64 -3.69 11.96
CA PHE A 10 3.29 -4.62 12.89
C PHE A 10 2.23 -5.43 13.63
N ARG A 11 2.49 -6.73 13.78
CA ARG A 11 1.62 -7.64 14.53
C ARG A 11 1.98 -7.57 16.02
N GLU A 12 1.45 -6.59 16.73
CA GLU A 12 1.58 -6.47 18.20
C GLU A 12 0.52 -7.32 18.91
N ASP A 13 0.86 -8.57 19.26
CA ASP A 13 0.00 -9.53 20.00
C ASP A 13 -1.38 -9.83 19.37
N THR A 14 -1.68 -9.24 18.21
CA THR A 14 -2.96 -9.36 17.52
C THR A 14 -3.12 -10.75 16.92
N SER A 15 -4.35 -11.28 17.00
CA SER A 15 -4.70 -12.55 16.34
C SER A 15 -4.36 -12.50 14.86
N ILE A 16 -3.76 -13.59 14.36
CA ILE A 16 -3.36 -13.75 12.96
C ILE A 16 -4.52 -13.52 11.98
N GLU A 17 -5.75 -13.80 12.39
CA GLU A 17 -6.94 -13.57 11.58
C GLU A 17 -7.23 -12.07 11.36
N LYS A 18 -7.05 -11.25 12.41
CA LYS A 18 -7.20 -9.79 12.29
C LYS A 18 -6.13 -9.21 11.39
N PHE A 19 -4.88 -9.64 11.59
CA PHE A 19 -3.74 -9.21 10.78
C PHE A 19 -3.97 -9.52 9.29
N LYS A 20 -4.40 -10.74 8.96
CA LYS A 20 -4.75 -11.12 7.57
C LYS A 20 -5.90 -10.29 7.01
N LYS A 21 -6.91 -9.98 7.81
CA LYS A 21 -8.05 -9.16 7.38
C LYS A 21 -7.61 -7.73 7.02
N GLU A 22 -6.72 -7.12 7.81
CA GLU A 22 -6.18 -5.79 7.49
C GLU A 22 -5.35 -5.80 6.22
N ILE A 23 -4.55 -6.85 6.00
CA ILE A 23 -3.80 -7.06 4.75
C ILE A 23 -4.74 -7.12 3.54
N GLU A 24 -5.84 -7.87 3.64
CA GLU A 24 -6.82 -7.99 2.55
C GLU A 24 -7.51 -6.66 2.23
N LEU A 25 -7.83 -5.85 3.26
CA LEU A 25 -8.42 -4.53 3.07
C LEU A 25 -7.49 -3.60 2.28
N LEU A 26 -6.19 -3.59 2.63
CA LEU A 26 -5.21 -2.76 1.92
C LEU A 26 -4.97 -3.22 0.49
N LYS A 27 -4.92 -4.54 0.25
CA LYS A 27 -4.88 -5.08 -1.12
C LYS A 27 -6.08 -4.63 -1.94
N SER A 28 -7.29 -4.68 -1.36
CA SER A 28 -8.51 -4.24 -2.03
C SER A 28 -8.53 -2.73 -2.28
N ALA A 29 -7.83 -1.92 -1.46
CA ALA A 29 -7.66 -0.48 -1.67
C ALA A 29 -6.59 -0.14 -2.72
N GLY A 30 -5.94 -1.14 -3.32
CA GLY A 30 -4.94 -0.95 -4.38
C GLY A 30 -3.51 -0.72 -3.87
N TYR A 31 -3.25 -0.98 -2.58
CA TYR A 31 -1.89 -1.03 -2.07
C TYR A 31 -1.21 -2.33 -2.48
N LYS A 32 0.08 -2.24 -2.78
CA LYS A 32 0.92 -3.39 -3.12
C LYS A 32 1.82 -3.73 -1.93
N ILE A 33 1.94 -5.02 -1.62
CA ILE A 33 2.91 -5.49 -0.63
C ILE A 33 4.32 -5.30 -1.20
N VAL A 34 5.19 -4.66 -0.42
CA VAL A 34 6.62 -4.50 -0.71
C VAL A 34 7.48 -5.41 0.14
N GLU A 35 7.05 -5.68 1.39
CA GLU A 35 7.73 -6.60 2.30
C GLU A 35 6.68 -7.32 3.16
N GLU A 36 6.85 -8.63 3.38
CA GLU A 36 5.96 -9.44 4.22
C GLU A 36 6.80 -10.45 5.02
N THR A 37 6.59 -10.46 6.33
CA THR A 37 7.14 -11.43 7.27
C THR A 37 6.01 -11.96 8.17
N ASN A 38 6.31 -12.87 9.09
CA ASN A 38 5.28 -13.44 9.98
C ASN A 38 4.60 -12.40 10.88
N ASP A 39 5.29 -11.31 11.23
CA ASP A 39 4.84 -10.34 12.22
C ASP A 39 4.87 -8.89 11.70
N TYR A 40 5.15 -8.71 10.41
CA TYR A 40 5.24 -7.41 9.78
C TYR A 40 4.85 -7.47 8.30
N VAL A 41 4.20 -6.43 7.83
CA VAL A 41 3.91 -6.23 6.41
C VAL A 41 4.02 -4.75 6.06
N SER A 42 4.66 -4.48 4.92
CA SER A 42 4.82 -3.15 4.34
C SER A 42 4.04 -3.05 3.05
N PHE A 43 3.33 -1.95 2.88
CA PHE A 43 2.53 -1.64 1.71
C PHE A 43 2.99 -0.35 1.07
N CYS A 44 2.94 -0.31 -0.25
CA CYS A 44 3.22 0.87 -1.04
C CYS A 44 2.12 1.10 -2.06
N GLN A 45 1.69 2.35 -2.18
CA GLN A 45 0.86 2.81 -3.28
C GLN A 45 1.50 4.07 -3.86
N SER A 46 1.60 4.09 -5.19
CA SER A 46 2.05 5.28 -5.91
C SER A 46 0.89 5.81 -6.73
N THR A 47 0.52 7.07 -6.51
CA THR A 47 -0.43 7.76 -7.38
C THR A 47 0.31 8.76 -8.25
N THR A 48 0.03 8.72 -9.55
CA THR A 48 0.55 9.71 -10.49
C THR A 48 -0.47 10.83 -10.58
N ILE A 49 -0.16 11.97 -9.97
CA ILE A 49 -0.92 13.20 -10.21
C ILE A 49 -0.50 13.71 -11.58
N VAL A 50 -1.36 13.43 -12.56
CA VAL A 50 -1.35 14.10 -13.86
C VAL A 50 -2.04 15.43 -13.69
N ASP A 51 -1.24 16.49 -13.73
CA ASP A 51 -1.77 17.85 -13.87
C ASP A 51 -2.49 17.94 -15.23
N SER A 52 -3.70 18.52 -15.26
CA SER A 52 -4.54 18.55 -16.47
C SER A 52 -3.95 19.37 -17.62
N ASP A 53 -2.76 19.96 -17.47
CA ASP A 53 -2.09 20.77 -18.49
C ASP A 53 -0.93 20.12 -19.27
N PHE A 54 -0.52 18.88 -18.95
CA PHE A 54 0.61 18.27 -19.67
C PHE A 54 0.19 17.40 -20.86
N LYS A 55 0.06 18.09 -22.00
CA LYS A 55 0.05 17.54 -23.36
C LYS A 55 1.04 16.39 -23.51
N PHE A 56 0.52 15.23 -23.91
CA PHE A 56 1.32 14.15 -24.48
C PHE A 56 2.00 14.67 -25.75
N ILE A 57 3.33 14.76 -25.76
CA ILE A 57 4.10 14.86 -27.00
C ILE A 57 4.62 13.46 -27.29
N HIS A 58 4.30 12.99 -28.49
CA HIS A 58 4.55 11.66 -29.05
C HIS A 58 6.05 11.35 -29.18
#